data_AF-A0A2X0MQN6-F1
#
_entry.id   AF-A0A2X0MQN6-F1
#
_cell.length_a   1.000
_cell.length_b   1.000
_cell.length_c   1.000
_cell.angle_alpha   90.00
_cell.angle_beta   90.00
_cell.angle_gamma   90.00
#
_symmetry.space_group_name_H-M   'P 1'
#
loop_
_entity.id
_entity.type
_entity.pdbx_description
1 polymer ?
#
loop_
_entity_poly.entity_id
_entity_poly.type
_entity_poly.pdbx_seq_one_letter_code
_entity_poly.pdbx_strand_id
1 'polypeptide(L)'
;MPLDASLFVLSLVPRLDKVGCVDIKEDGSTDAHYVAQKDVETGTISLIDPWTDTKWASLTPTVPNKLKLVEFFNPEHSEEFKNTGKLGWQWSWEWEGVKYAWDRSGSFSGDKSYTLEVLRKPDPNFPICLYTPASKKKAAQCQILDYNLARIEPPIKDRKGLEVMTLLSLLSLLSTPQFDMFGIPPTPTEDASSTSDHPVKASIFAAVAQASSSAPGPKAPANAKSSTPTNPSIPPPVPPMPPRSSSVQTLSTNEIEVRDIGKADKYSVRALDLLKDDGLLFLVLLGSGPVVPHVVALAEKVKRQRYKTSGEELMQYIDDGGAELSSLDKYATPSSIKVYLSRIEMRDILPNYKPRHAKKPDLRPPIVFGSSSAKSSGPAAASAESSAVSKKTPVESENGGGGGLFARFGF
;
A
#
# COMPACT_ATOMS: atom_id res chain seq x y z
N MET A 1 -8.23 24.79 10.34
CA MET A 1 -6.94 24.07 10.23
C MET A 1 -7.07 23.11 9.05
N PRO A 2 -6.13 23.10 8.09
CA PRO A 2 -6.17 22.14 6.99
C PRO A 2 -5.89 20.73 7.52
N LEU A 3 -6.74 19.79 7.15
CA LEU A 3 -6.56 18.36 7.44
C LEU A 3 -5.55 17.79 6.43
N ASP A 4 -4.26 17.86 6.74
CA ASP A 4 -3.26 17.06 6.04
C ASP A 4 -3.28 15.63 6.60
N ALA A 5 -4.36 14.92 6.28
CA ALA A 5 -4.50 13.51 6.56
C ALA A 5 -3.74 12.75 5.47
N SER A 6 -2.71 11.98 5.85
CA SER A 6 -1.94 11.13 4.94
C SER A 6 -2.88 10.15 4.23
N LEU A 7 -3.24 10.52 3.01
CA LEU A 7 -4.27 9.90 2.20
C LEU A 7 -3.62 8.95 1.21
N PHE A 8 -3.74 7.64 1.44
CA PHE A 8 -3.13 6.67 0.54
C PHE A 8 -4.02 6.47 -0.70
N VAL A 9 -3.57 6.95 -1.86
CA VAL A 9 -4.31 6.86 -3.13
C VAL A 9 -3.60 5.89 -4.06
N LEU A 10 -4.21 4.73 -4.24
CA LEU A 10 -3.75 3.70 -5.16
C LEU A 10 -4.49 3.82 -6.50
N SER A 11 -3.73 3.95 -7.58
CA SER A 11 -4.21 3.77 -8.95
C SER A 11 -4.23 2.29 -9.32
N LEU A 12 -5.37 1.85 -9.85
CA LEU A 12 -5.63 0.52 -10.41
C LEU A 12 -5.44 0.60 -11.93
N VAL A 13 -4.40 -0.04 -12.46
CA VAL A 13 -3.96 0.08 -13.86
C VAL A 13 -3.91 -1.31 -14.52
N PRO A 14 -4.88 -1.66 -15.38
CA PRO A 14 -4.83 -2.90 -16.14
C PRO A 14 -3.62 -2.95 -17.08
N ARG A 15 -2.94 -4.10 -17.16
CA ARG A 15 -1.80 -4.31 -18.06
C ARG A 15 -2.28 -4.60 -19.48
N LEU A 16 -1.92 -3.73 -20.42
CA LEU A 16 -2.26 -3.89 -21.84
C LEU A 16 -1.48 -5.01 -22.53
N ASP A 17 -0.30 -5.35 -22.00
CA ASP A 17 0.59 -6.43 -22.45
C ASP A 17 0.27 -7.80 -21.82
N LYS A 18 -0.48 -7.81 -20.70
CA LYS A 18 -0.80 -9.03 -19.93
C LYS A 18 -2.23 -9.01 -19.40
N VAL A 19 -3.15 -9.54 -20.21
CA VAL A 19 -4.55 -9.80 -19.82
C VAL A 19 -4.61 -10.59 -18.51
N GLY A 20 -5.58 -10.26 -17.66
CA GLY A 20 -5.71 -10.85 -16.33
C GLY A 20 -4.82 -10.20 -15.26
N CYS A 21 -3.95 -9.25 -15.61
CA CYS A 21 -3.10 -8.53 -14.64
C CYS A 21 -3.49 -7.05 -14.48
N VAL A 22 -3.50 -6.58 -13.24
CA VAL A 22 -3.73 -5.17 -12.85
C VAL A 22 -2.63 -4.75 -11.89
N ASP A 23 -1.91 -3.70 -12.22
CA ASP A 23 -0.95 -3.07 -11.33
C ASP A 23 -1.66 -2.13 -10.34
N ILE A 24 -1.25 -2.20 -9.08
CA ILE A 24 -1.76 -1.35 -8.00
C ILE A 24 -0.59 -0.53 -7.48
N LYS A 25 -0.63 0.79 -7.69
CA LYS A 25 0.48 1.70 -7.42
C LYS A 25 0.03 3.04 -6.90
N GLU A 26 0.85 3.73 -6.13
CA GLU A 26 0.54 5.11 -5.68
C GLU A 26 0.37 6.06 -6.89
N ASP A 27 -0.54 7.05 -6.79
CA ASP A 27 -0.79 8.00 -7.87
C ASP A 27 0.49 8.78 -8.22
N GLY A 28 0.89 8.76 -9.49
CA GLY A 28 2.17 9.30 -9.97
C GLY A 28 3.40 8.38 -9.84
N SER A 29 3.31 7.23 -9.17
CA SER A 29 4.41 6.25 -9.11
C SER A 29 4.59 5.48 -10.42
N THR A 30 5.83 5.13 -10.76
CA THR A 30 6.13 4.11 -11.78
C THR A 30 5.91 2.71 -11.26
N ASP A 31 6.24 2.48 -9.99
CA ASP A 31 6.44 1.17 -9.41
C ASP A 31 5.16 0.68 -8.71
N ALA A 32 4.79 -0.57 -8.96
CA ALA A 32 3.61 -1.20 -8.37
C ALA A 32 3.92 -1.73 -6.96
N HIS A 33 3.03 -1.45 -6.00
CA HIS A 33 3.06 -2.08 -4.68
C HIS A 33 2.51 -3.52 -4.74
N TYR A 34 1.57 -3.76 -5.67
CA TYR A 34 0.99 -5.07 -5.90
C TYR A 34 0.70 -5.30 -7.38
N VAL A 35 0.69 -6.57 -7.76
CA VAL A 35 0.06 -7.06 -8.98
C VAL A 35 -1.13 -7.92 -8.58
N ALA A 36 -2.33 -7.55 -9.01
CA ALA A 36 -3.46 -8.45 -8.97
C ALA A 36 -3.47 -9.30 -10.23
N GLN A 37 -3.53 -10.62 -10.09
CA GLN A 37 -3.66 -11.57 -11.19
C GLN A 37 -4.96 -12.36 -11.04
N LYS A 38 -5.83 -12.29 -12.05
CA LYS A 38 -7.03 -13.10 -12.15
C LYS A 38 -6.78 -14.32 -13.01
N ASP A 39 -7.00 -15.49 -12.42
CA ASP A 39 -7.05 -16.76 -13.13
C ASP A 39 -8.37 -16.88 -13.93
N VAL A 40 -8.29 -17.35 -15.17
CA VAL A 40 -9.43 -17.37 -16.10
C VAL A 40 -10.34 -18.57 -15.85
N GLU A 41 -9.78 -19.73 -15.49
CA GLU A 41 -10.52 -20.99 -15.34
C GLU A 41 -11.29 -21.04 -14.02
N THR A 42 -10.62 -20.67 -12.93
CA THR A 42 -11.19 -20.69 -11.56
C THR A 42 -11.85 -19.36 -11.18
N GLY A 43 -11.56 -18.27 -11.90
CA GLY A 43 -11.97 -16.91 -11.52
C GLY A 43 -11.27 -16.36 -10.28
N THR A 44 -10.27 -17.07 -9.73
CA THR A 44 -9.53 -16.70 -8.54
C THR A 44 -8.70 -15.44 -8.77
N ILE A 45 -8.73 -14.49 -7.83
CA ILE A 45 -7.93 -13.27 -7.89
C ILE A 45 -6.82 -13.38 -6.84
N SER A 46 -5.56 -13.34 -7.26
CA SER A 46 -4.39 -13.36 -6.38
C SER A 46 -3.75 -11.98 -6.29
N LEU A 47 -3.32 -11.57 -5.10
CA LEU A 47 -2.55 -10.35 -4.88
C LEU A 47 -1.08 -10.73 -4.61
N ILE A 48 -0.17 -10.20 -5.41
CA ILE A 48 1.24 -10.61 -5.49
C ILE A 48 2.14 -9.38 -5.28
N ASP A 49 3.23 -9.54 -4.53
CA ASP A 49 4.32 -8.55 -4.43
C ASP A 49 5.22 -8.64 -5.69
N PRO A 50 5.26 -7.61 -6.56
CA PRO A 50 6.01 -7.65 -7.82
C PRO A 50 7.52 -7.75 -7.65
N TRP A 51 8.08 -7.41 -6.49
CA TRP A 51 9.52 -7.44 -6.25
C TRP A 51 10.02 -8.78 -5.72
N THR A 52 9.14 -9.62 -5.19
CA THR A 52 9.50 -10.94 -4.64
C THR A 52 8.73 -12.11 -5.26
N ASP A 53 7.74 -11.82 -6.10
CA ASP A 53 6.75 -12.78 -6.63
C ASP A 53 6.01 -13.56 -5.52
N THR A 54 6.02 -13.03 -4.29
CA THR A 54 5.32 -13.64 -3.16
C THR A 54 3.83 -13.36 -3.32
N LYS A 55 3.01 -14.41 -3.39
CA LYS A 55 1.56 -14.34 -3.26
C LYS A 55 1.20 -14.02 -1.81
N TRP A 56 0.50 -12.90 -1.58
CA TRP A 56 0.13 -12.46 -0.23
C TRP A 56 -1.23 -13.01 0.20
N ALA A 57 -2.19 -12.98 -0.72
CA ALA A 57 -3.50 -13.57 -0.54
C ALA A 57 -4.14 -13.93 -1.90
N SER A 58 -5.16 -14.79 -1.87
CA SER A 58 -6.07 -15.01 -2.99
C SER A 58 -7.52 -15.00 -2.54
N LEU A 59 -8.39 -14.59 -3.45
CA LEU A 59 -9.83 -14.62 -3.29
C LEU A 59 -10.43 -15.57 -4.33
N THR A 60 -11.02 -16.65 -3.85
CA THR A 60 -11.62 -17.73 -4.65
C THR A 60 -13.16 -17.60 -4.62
N PRO A 61 -13.84 -17.44 -5.76
CA PRO A 61 -15.30 -17.42 -5.80
C PRO A 61 -15.86 -18.82 -5.48
N THR A 62 -16.85 -18.92 -4.59
CA THR A 62 -17.48 -20.21 -4.26
C THR A 62 -18.77 -20.42 -5.06
N VAL A 63 -19.26 -21.66 -5.13
CA VAL A 63 -20.54 -22.01 -5.73
C VAL A 63 -21.50 -22.41 -4.60
N PRO A 64 -22.65 -21.72 -4.41
CA PRO A 64 -23.14 -20.56 -5.16
C PRO A 64 -22.38 -19.26 -4.83
N ASN A 65 -22.28 -18.36 -5.80
CA ASN A 65 -21.48 -17.11 -5.77
C ASN A 65 -22.07 -15.98 -4.89
N LYS A 66 -22.54 -16.35 -3.69
CA LYS A 66 -22.94 -15.45 -2.58
C LYS A 66 -21.85 -15.37 -1.50
N LEU A 67 -20.83 -16.22 -1.58
CA LEU A 67 -19.68 -16.25 -0.69
C LEU A 67 -18.41 -16.38 -1.54
N LYS A 68 -17.34 -15.73 -1.11
CA LYS A 68 -16.00 -15.88 -1.68
C LYS A 68 -15.03 -16.05 -0.52
N LEU A 69 -14.13 -17.02 -0.63
CA LEU A 69 -13.13 -17.28 0.40
C LEU A 69 -11.90 -16.44 0.09
N VAL A 70 -11.36 -15.75 1.10
CA VAL A 70 -10.07 -15.06 1.01
C VAL A 70 -9.06 -15.84 1.84
N GLU A 71 -7.96 -16.24 1.25
CA GLU A 71 -6.88 -17.00 1.88
C GLU A 71 -5.62 -16.13 1.89
N PHE A 72 -5.02 -15.95 3.06
CA PHE A 72 -3.77 -15.23 3.26
C PHE A 72 -2.63 -16.24 3.44
N PHE A 73 -1.42 -15.89 3.00
CA PHE A 73 -0.26 -16.81 3.01
C PHE A 73 0.87 -16.38 3.96
N ASN A 74 0.75 -15.24 4.64
CA ASN A 74 1.75 -14.75 5.59
C ASN A 74 1.18 -13.68 6.55
N PRO A 75 0.63 -14.05 7.72
CA PRO A 75 0.44 -15.42 8.23
C PRO A 75 -0.72 -16.15 7.52
N GLU A 76 -0.68 -17.48 7.54
CA GLU A 76 -1.75 -18.31 6.97
C GLU A 76 -3.04 -18.23 7.79
N HIS A 77 -4.11 -17.77 7.16
CA HIS A 77 -5.48 -17.76 7.68
C HIS A 77 -6.48 -17.53 6.53
N SER A 78 -7.78 -17.60 6.82
CA SER A 78 -8.83 -17.37 5.82
C SER A 78 -9.98 -16.53 6.36
N GLU A 79 -10.55 -15.68 5.51
CA GLU A 79 -11.68 -14.81 5.82
C GLU A 79 -12.81 -14.96 4.79
N GLU A 80 -14.04 -14.73 5.22
CA GLU A 80 -15.22 -14.93 4.38
C GLU A 80 -15.79 -13.61 3.86
N PHE A 81 -15.79 -13.43 2.54
CA PHE A 81 -16.43 -12.29 1.87
C PHE A 81 -17.82 -12.67 1.36
N LYS A 82 -18.88 -12.14 1.98
CA LYS A 82 -20.26 -12.60 1.79
C LYS A 82 -21.18 -11.51 1.24
N ASN A 83 -22.12 -11.88 0.37
CA ASN A 83 -23.25 -11.06 0.01
C ASN A 83 -24.27 -11.07 1.17
N THR A 84 -24.45 -9.92 1.81
CA THR A 84 -25.29 -9.74 3.00
C THR A 84 -26.47 -8.79 2.78
N GLY A 85 -26.61 -8.28 1.55
CA GLY A 85 -27.72 -7.43 1.14
C GLY A 85 -29.09 -8.12 1.29
N LYS A 86 -29.91 -7.65 2.24
CA LYS A 86 -31.28 -8.15 2.45
C LYS A 86 -32.31 -7.50 1.52
N LEU A 87 -32.15 -6.21 1.24
CA LEU A 87 -33.10 -5.39 0.45
C LEU A 87 -32.39 -4.49 -0.58
N GLY A 88 -31.07 -4.58 -0.67
CA GLY A 88 -30.20 -3.79 -1.53
C GLY A 88 -28.90 -4.53 -1.79
N TRP A 89 -28.02 -3.96 -2.61
CA TRP A 89 -26.71 -4.55 -2.89
C TRP A 89 -25.77 -4.25 -1.73
N GLN A 90 -25.20 -5.28 -1.07
CA GLN A 90 -24.17 -5.12 -0.05
C GLN A 90 -23.32 -6.39 0.05
N TRP A 91 -22.00 -6.22 0.15
CA TRP A 91 -21.07 -7.30 0.43
C TRP A 91 -20.23 -6.96 1.66
N SER A 92 -20.08 -7.89 2.59
CA SER A 92 -19.44 -7.66 3.89
C SER A 92 -18.53 -8.81 4.31
N TRP A 93 -17.58 -8.48 5.18
CA TRP A 93 -16.66 -9.40 5.84
C TRP A 93 -16.38 -8.90 7.25
N GLU A 94 -15.67 -9.70 8.02
CA GLU A 94 -15.15 -9.35 9.34
C GLU A 94 -13.61 -9.27 9.25
N TRP A 95 -12.99 -8.44 10.08
CA TRP A 95 -11.53 -8.42 10.27
C TRP A 95 -11.26 -8.02 11.72
N GLU A 96 -10.54 -8.86 12.46
CA GLU A 96 -10.23 -8.66 13.89
C GLU A 96 -11.46 -8.36 14.78
N GLY A 97 -12.62 -8.92 14.43
CA GLY A 97 -13.89 -8.72 15.16
C GLY A 97 -14.67 -7.46 14.77
N VAL A 98 -14.15 -6.65 13.84
CA VAL A 98 -14.83 -5.47 13.29
C VAL A 98 -15.48 -5.84 11.96
N LYS A 99 -16.70 -5.36 11.71
CA LYS A 99 -17.44 -5.64 10.48
C LYS A 99 -17.29 -4.52 9.46
N TYR A 100 -17.09 -4.92 8.21
CA TYR A 100 -16.88 -4.01 7.10
C TYR A 100 -17.85 -4.34 5.96
N ALA A 101 -18.33 -3.34 5.24
CA ALA A 101 -19.22 -3.55 4.10
C ALA A 101 -18.92 -2.60 2.94
N TRP A 102 -18.86 -3.16 1.73
CA TRP A 102 -19.00 -2.41 0.50
C TRP A 102 -20.46 -2.02 0.29
N ASP A 103 -20.70 -0.71 0.22
CA ASP A 103 -21.89 -0.13 -0.39
C ASP A 103 -21.57 0.38 -1.81
N ARG A 104 -22.59 0.47 -2.67
CA ARG A 104 -22.47 0.90 -4.06
C ARG A 104 -23.27 2.18 -4.28
N SER A 105 -22.57 3.31 -4.35
CA SER A 105 -23.17 4.55 -4.78
C SER A 105 -23.31 4.59 -6.30
N GLY A 106 -24.48 5.00 -6.79
CA GLY A 106 -24.77 5.15 -8.21
C GLY A 106 -24.60 6.59 -8.66
N SER A 107 -23.67 6.85 -9.59
CA SER A 107 -23.77 8.04 -10.43
C SER A 107 -24.85 7.84 -11.50
N PHE A 108 -25.57 8.91 -11.84
CA PHE A 108 -26.50 8.91 -12.99
C PHE A 108 -25.81 8.57 -14.33
N SER A 109 -24.47 8.63 -14.39
CA SER A 109 -23.68 8.33 -15.59
C SER A 109 -23.40 6.82 -15.83
N GLY A 110 -23.95 5.91 -15.01
CA GLY A 110 -23.74 4.46 -15.15
C GLY A 110 -22.42 3.94 -14.54
N ASP A 111 -21.40 4.79 -14.45
CA ASP A 111 -20.18 4.53 -13.69
C ASP A 111 -20.50 4.39 -12.19
N LYS A 112 -20.13 3.25 -11.61
CA LYS A 112 -20.43 2.90 -10.21
C LYS A 112 -19.21 3.17 -9.35
N SER A 113 -19.38 3.94 -8.28
CA SER A 113 -18.41 4.04 -7.20
C SER A 113 -18.73 3.02 -6.11
N TYR A 114 -17.73 2.66 -5.33
CA TYR A 114 -17.88 1.79 -4.17
C TYR A 114 -17.29 2.48 -2.94
N THR A 115 -18.01 2.38 -1.81
CA THR A 115 -17.57 2.90 -0.52
C THR A 115 -17.46 1.73 0.43
N LEU A 116 -16.30 1.55 1.04
CA LEU A 116 -16.12 0.60 2.13
C LEU A 116 -16.37 1.32 3.45
N GLU A 117 -17.35 0.85 4.20
CA GLU A 117 -17.68 1.37 5.52
C GLU A 117 -17.34 0.40 6.64
N VAL A 118 -16.98 0.96 7.79
CA VAL A 118 -17.01 0.23 9.06
C VAL A 118 -18.44 0.19 9.56
N LEU A 119 -18.99 -1.01 9.71
CA LEU A 119 -20.33 -1.22 10.26
C LEU A 119 -20.28 -1.10 11.78
N ARG A 120 -20.90 -0.04 12.32
CA ARG A 120 -21.02 0.16 13.77
C ARG A 120 -22.48 0.14 14.19
N LYS A 121 -22.73 -0.23 15.44
CA LYS A 121 -24.04 -0.17 16.10
C LYS A 121 -23.83 0.09 17.60
N PRO A 122 -24.60 0.99 18.25
CA PRO A 122 -25.67 1.81 17.68
C PRO A 122 -25.18 2.99 16.82
N ASP A 123 -23.88 3.31 16.91
CA ASP A 123 -23.23 4.40 16.19
C ASP A 123 -23.38 4.33 14.65
N PRO A 124 -23.37 5.47 13.94
CA PRO A 124 -23.37 5.49 12.48
C PRO A 124 -22.07 4.89 11.89
N ASN A 125 -22.23 4.27 10.73
CA ASN A 125 -21.12 3.84 9.87
C ASN A 125 -20.21 5.02 9.49
N PHE A 126 -18.99 4.72 9.08
CA PHE A 126 -18.12 5.69 8.41
C PHE A 126 -17.24 5.04 7.34
N PRO A 127 -16.88 5.76 6.26
CA PRO A 127 -16.07 5.22 5.18
C PRO A 127 -14.60 5.07 5.60
N ILE A 128 -13.94 4.01 5.12
CA ILE A 128 -12.50 3.79 5.24
C ILE A 128 -11.80 3.60 3.90
N CYS A 129 -12.53 3.27 2.83
CA CYS A 129 -11.99 3.24 1.48
C CYS A 129 -13.02 3.77 0.48
N LEU A 130 -12.57 4.54 -0.50
CA LEU A 130 -13.38 5.07 -1.60
C LEU A 130 -12.82 4.58 -2.94
N TYR A 131 -13.66 3.97 -3.76
CA TYR A 131 -13.34 3.62 -5.14
C TYR A 131 -13.95 4.64 -6.11
N THR A 132 -13.09 5.25 -6.92
CA THR A 132 -13.48 6.11 -8.04
C THR A 132 -13.17 5.38 -9.35
N PRO A 133 -14.16 5.18 -10.25
CA PRO A 133 -13.91 4.54 -11.54
C PRO A 133 -12.99 5.37 -12.45
N ALA A 134 -12.36 4.71 -13.41
CA ALA A 134 -11.46 5.36 -14.36
C ALA A 134 -12.18 6.44 -15.18
N SER A 135 -11.43 7.47 -15.57
CA SER A 135 -11.91 8.56 -16.42
C SER A 135 -10.93 8.78 -17.59
N LYS A 136 -11.33 9.61 -18.56
CA LYS A 136 -10.46 9.98 -19.70
C LYS A 136 -9.11 10.61 -19.32
N LYS A 137 -8.92 11.03 -18.06
CA LYS A 137 -7.72 11.74 -17.57
C LYS A 137 -7.03 11.06 -16.38
N LYS A 138 -7.64 10.06 -15.75
CA LYS A 138 -7.12 9.38 -14.56
C LYS A 138 -7.50 7.90 -14.59
N ALA A 139 -6.57 7.05 -14.16
CA ALA A 139 -6.85 5.65 -13.86
C ALA A 139 -7.96 5.51 -12.79
N ALA A 140 -8.50 4.31 -12.61
CA ALA A 140 -9.39 4.05 -11.49
C ALA A 140 -8.60 4.18 -10.18
N GLN A 141 -9.20 4.78 -9.14
CA GLN A 141 -8.51 5.08 -7.89
C GLN A 141 -9.19 4.40 -6.70
N CYS A 142 -8.37 3.89 -5.78
CA CYS A 142 -8.72 3.28 -4.52
C CYS A 142 -8.05 4.10 -3.40
N GLN A 143 -8.85 4.87 -2.67
CA GLN A 143 -8.40 5.86 -1.70
C GLN A 143 -8.68 5.37 -0.29
N ILE A 144 -7.64 5.01 0.46
CA ILE A 144 -7.72 4.51 1.84
C ILE A 144 -7.61 5.68 2.81
N LEU A 145 -8.57 5.77 3.74
CA LEU A 145 -8.76 6.89 4.65
C LEU A 145 -8.14 6.59 6.02
N ASP A 146 -6.81 6.68 6.13
CA ASP A 146 -6.07 6.29 7.36
C ASP A 146 -6.55 7.05 8.62
N TYR A 147 -6.95 8.32 8.47
CA TYR A 147 -7.55 9.10 9.57
C TYR A 147 -8.84 8.48 10.14
N ASN A 148 -9.58 7.70 9.34
CA ASN A 148 -10.73 6.94 9.78
C ASN A 148 -10.35 5.54 10.26
N LEU A 149 -9.31 4.91 9.70
CA LEU A 149 -8.74 3.66 10.24
C LEU A 149 -8.25 3.84 11.70
N ALA A 150 -7.62 4.97 12.00
CA ALA A 150 -7.15 5.32 13.34
C ALA A 150 -8.28 5.47 14.40
N ARG A 151 -9.55 5.47 13.98
CA ARG A 151 -10.74 5.63 14.84
C ARG A 151 -11.51 4.32 15.07
N ILE A 152 -10.99 3.21 14.55
CA ILE A 152 -11.61 1.88 14.73
C ILE A 152 -11.27 1.34 16.11
N GLU A 153 -12.28 0.84 16.81
CA GLU A 153 -12.16 0.17 18.11
C GLU A 153 -12.70 -1.26 18.00
N PRO A 154 -11.95 -2.29 18.45
CA PRO A 154 -10.58 -2.21 18.96
C PRO A 154 -9.56 -1.74 17.89
N PRO A 155 -8.40 -1.17 18.29
CA PRO A 155 -7.39 -0.74 17.34
C PRO A 155 -6.90 -1.91 16.47
N ILE A 156 -6.89 -1.69 15.14
CA ILE A 156 -6.43 -2.67 14.16
C ILE A 156 -4.96 -3.03 14.42
N LYS A 157 -4.67 -4.33 14.58
CA LYS A 157 -3.32 -4.85 14.80
C LYS A 157 -2.64 -5.12 13.45
N ASP A 158 -3.27 -5.92 12.60
CA ASP A 158 -2.81 -6.13 11.22
C ASP A 158 -3.50 -5.17 10.25
N ARG A 159 -2.92 -3.97 10.13
CA ARG A 159 -3.30 -2.99 9.11
C ARG A 159 -3.00 -3.48 7.69
N LYS A 160 -2.03 -4.39 7.50
CA LYS A 160 -1.56 -4.80 6.18
C LYS A 160 -2.47 -5.88 5.59
N GLY A 161 -2.88 -6.86 6.39
CA GLY A 161 -3.95 -7.79 6.03
C GLY A 161 -5.27 -7.08 5.73
N LEU A 162 -5.64 -6.03 6.49
CA LEU A 162 -6.82 -5.22 6.20
C LEU A 162 -6.72 -4.49 4.83
N GLU A 163 -5.55 -3.94 4.50
CA GLU A 163 -5.30 -3.32 3.18
C GLU A 163 -5.44 -4.35 2.05
N VAL A 164 -4.83 -5.53 2.20
CA VAL A 164 -4.93 -6.65 1.25
C VAL A 164 -6.38 -7.12 1.08
N MET A 165 -7.12 -7.28 2.17
CA MET A 165 -8.54 -7.65 2.17
C MET A 165 -9.41 -6.61 1.46
N THR A 166 -9.12 -5.32 1.69
CA THR A 166 -9.79 -4.20 1.02
C THR A 166 -9.55 -4.24 -0.49
N LEU A 167 -8.31 -4.46 -0.93
CA LEU A 167 -7.96 -4.53 -2.35
C LEU A 167 -8.56 -5.75 -3.03
N LEU A 168 -8.42 -6.96 -2.45
CA LEU A 168 -8.97 -8.18 -3.03
C LEU A 168 -10.50 -8.16 -3.10
N SER A 169 -11.18 -7.72 -2.05
CA SER A 169 -12.65 -7.60 -2.06
C SER A 169 -13.10 -6.60 -3.13
N LEU A 170 -12.48 -5.42 -3.24
CA LEU A 170 -12.77 -4.44 -4.30
C LEU A 170 -12.57 -5.03 -5.70
N LEU A 171 -11.40 -5.61 -5.99
CA LEU A 171 -11.08 -6.24 -7.27
C LEU A 171 -12.10 -7.33 -7.63
N SER A 172 -12.58 -8.07 -6.65
CA SER A 172 -13.61 -9.11 -6.83
C SER A 172 -15.00 -8.57 -7.20
N LEU A 173 -15.30 -7.31 -6.88
CA LEU A 173 -16.50 -6.61 -7.35
C LEU A 173 -16.32 -6.07 -8.78
N LEU A 174 -15.11 -5.58 -9.08
CA LEU A 174 -14.71 -5.07 -10.39
C LEU A 174 -14.39 -6.18 -11.42
N SER A 175 -14.30 -7.44 -10.96
CA SER A 175 -14.09 -8.64 -11.77
C SER A 175 -15.33 -9.08 -12.58
N THR A 176 -16.45 -8.36 -12.46
CA THR A 176 -17.70 -8.66 -13.17
C THR A 176 -17.67 -8.14 -14.63
N PRO A 177 -18.43 -8.75 -15.58
CA PRO A 177 -18.42 -8.37 -17.00
C PRO A 177 -18.80 -6.92 -17.32
N GLN A 178 -19.23 -6.14 -16.31
CA GLN A 178 -19.69 -4.75 -16.46
C GLN A 178 -18.57 -3.72 -16.28
N PHE A 179 -17.41 -4.12 -15.75
CA PHE A 179 -16.28 -3.21 -15.49
C PHE A 179 -15.01 -3.55 -16.28
N ASP A 180 -14.87 -4.81 -16.72
CA ASP A 180 -13.69 -5.34 -17.43
C ASP A 180 -12.33 -4.91 -16.87
N MET A 181 -12.21 -4.85 -15.54
CA MET A 181 -10.98 -4.39 -14.86
C MET A 181 -9.75 -5.26 -15.18
N PHE A 182 -9.97 -6.51 -15.61
CA PHE A 182 -8.90 -7.46 -15.94
C PHE A 182 -8.65 -7.62 -17.44
N GLY A 183 -9.39 -6.92 -18.32
CA GLY A 183 -9.29 -7.05 -19.78
C GLY A 183 -9.61 -8.45 -20.29
N ILE A 184 -10.44 -9.22 -19.57
CA ILE A 184 -10.76 -10.61 -19.92
C ILE A 184 -12.08 -10.58 -20.70
N PRO A 185 -12.07 -10.92 -22.00
CA PRO A 185 -13.28 -10.92 -22.80
C PRO A 185 -14.31 -11.89 -22.19
N PRO A 186 -15.61 -11.55 -22.18
CA PRO A 186 -16.63 -12.46 -21.70
C PRO A 186 -16.63 -13.72 -22.58
N THR A 187 -16.39 -14.88 -21.95
CA THR A 187 -16.51 -16.17 -22.63
C THR A 187 -17.92 -16.29 -23.22
N PRO A 188 -18.08 -16.64 -24.51
CA PRO A 188 -19.40 -16.89 -25.06
C PRO A 188 -19.99 -18.13 -24.40
N THR A 189 -20.94 -17.95 -23.48
CA THR A 189 -21.70 -19.05 -22.92
C THR A 189 -22.60 -19.62 -24.02
N GLU A 190 -22.30 -20.83 -24.47
CA GLU A 190 -23.25 -21.67 -25.22
C GLU A 190 -24.37 -22.09 -24.26
N ASP A 191 -25.36 -21.19 -24.05
CA ASP A 191 -26.78 -21.51 -23.80
C ASP A 191 -27.56 -20.24 -23.38
N ALA A 192 -28.20 -19.57 -24.36
CA ALA A 192 -29.48 -18.88 -24.21
C ALA A 192 -29.91 -18.25 -25.55
N SER A 193 -30.77 -18.93 -26.30
CA SER A 193 -31.44 -18.33 -27.45
C SER A 193 -32.52 -17.34 -27.00
N SER A 194 -32.25 -16.03 -27.06
CA SER A 194 -33.32 -15.02 -27.10
C SER A 194 -32.86 -13.75 -27.80
N THR A 195 -33.52 -13.42 -28.92
CA THR A 195 -33.28 -12.26 -29.76
C THR A 195 -33.69 -10.94 -29.11
N SER A 196 -32.78 -9.95 -29.09
CA SER A 196 -33.15 -8.54 -29.27
C SER A 196 -31.94 -7.72 -29.75
N ASP A 197 -32.08 -7.12 -30.94
CA ASP A 197 -31.09 -6.22 -31.53
C ASP A 197 -30.98 -4.91 -30.75
N HIS A 198 -29.77 -4.52 -30.33
CA HIS A 198 -29.34 -3.13 -30.29
C HIS A 198 -27.82 -3.01 -30.43
N PRO A 199 -27.30 -1.98 -31.13
CA PRO A 199 -25.90 -1.94 -31.57
C PRO A 199 -24.93 -1.54 -30.46
N VAL A 200 -24.02 -2.45 -30.10
CA VAL A 200 -22.93 -2.16 -29.17
C VAL A 200 -21.83 -1.37 -29.88
N LYS A 201 -21.52 -0.17 -29.38
CA LYS A 201 -20.34 0.59 -29.82
C LYS A 201 -19.08 -0.08 -29.29
N ALA A 202 -18.37 -0.80 -30.15
CA ALA A 202 -17.04 -1.32 -29.85
C ALA A 202 -16.08 -0.15 -29.51
N SER A 203 -15.37 -0.26 -28.38
CA SER A 203 -14.46 0.79 -27.92
C SER A 203 -13.12 0.73 -28.66
N ILE A 204 -12.50 1.90 -28.85
CA ILE A 204 -11.40 2.12 -29.78
C ILE A 204 -10.07 1.98 -29.05
N PHE A 205 -9.34 0.86 -29.22
CA PHE A 205 -7.87 0.79 -29.02
C PHE A 205 -7.24 -0.44 -29.71
N ALA A 206 -7.03 -0.37 -31.03
CA ALA A 206 -6.12 -1.27 -31.75
C ALA A 206 -5.75 -0.71 -33.13
N ALA A 207 -4.52 -0.21 -33.31
CA ALA A 207 -3.73 -0.22 -34.55
C ALA A 207 -2.52 0.73 -34.48
N VAL A 208 -1.34 0.19 -34.12
CA VAL A 208 -0.06 0.65 -34.70
C VAL A 208 0.74 -0.60 -35.06
N ALA A 209 0.67 -0.98 -36.33
CA ALA A 209 1.53 -2.01 -36.92
C ALA A 209 1.89 -1.55 -38.35
N GLN A 210 3.13 -1.83 -38.77
CA GLN A 210 3.72 -1.32 -40.00
C GLN A 210 3.19 -2.02 -41.25
N ALA A 211 3.21 -1.33 -42.39
CA ALA A 211 3.33 -1.96 -43.71
C ALA A 211 4.08 -1.04 -44.70
N SER A 212 4.88 -1.62 -45.58
CA SER A 212 5.70 -0.92 -46.58
C SER A 212 5.22 -1.16 -48.00
N SER A 213 5.44 -0.20 -48.90
CA SER A 213 5.64 -0.28 -50.37
C SER A 213 5.39 1.12 -50.97
N SER A 214 5.92 1.53 -52.14
CA SER A 214 6.52 0.82 -53.29
C SER A 214 7.58 1.68 -54.02
N ALA A 215 8.41 1.05 -54.86
CA ALA A 215 9.42 1.69 -55.73
C ALA A 215 8.84 2.07 -57.12
N PRO A 216 9.60 2.67 -58.08
CA PRO A 216 10.65 1.96 -58.86
C PRO A 216 11.92 2.79 -59.23
N GLY A 217 12.94 2.11 -59.82
CA GLY A 217 14.25 2.69 -60.26
C GLY A 217 14.24 3.36 -61.65
N PRO A 218 15.36 3.40 -62.46
CA PRO A 218 16.38 2.33 -62.59
C PRO A 218 17.84 2.70 -63.04
N LYS A 219 18.67 1.65 -63.25
CA LYS A 219 19.92 1.52 -64.09
C LYS A 219 21.33 1.84 -63.52
N ALA A 220 22.28 1.01 -63.96
CA ALA A 220 23.73 0.92 -63.67
C ALA A 220 24.56 1.32 -64.95
N PRO A 221 25.89 1.05 -65.18
CA PRO A 221 26.88 0.21 -64.45
C PRO A 221 28.39 0.67 -64.42
N ALA A 222 29.26 -0.20 -63.87
CA ALA A 222 30.74 -0.30 -64.02
C ALA A 222 31.62 0.77 -63.29
N ASN A 223 32.90 0.55 -62.92
CA ASN A 223 33.92 -0.39 -63.45
C ASN A 223 35.11 -0.70 -62.48
N ALA A 224 35.79 -1.84 -62.71
CA ALA A 224 37.24 -2.13 -62.56
C ALA A 224 38.02 -2.24 -61.20
N LYS A 225 38.61 -3.46 -60.99
CA LYS A 225 40.04 -3.79 -60.67
C LYS A 225 40.58 -3.51 -59.24
N SER A 226 40.84 -4.53 -58.40
CA SER A 226 42.10 -5.34 -58.27
C SER A 226 43.35 -4.49 -57.91
N SER A 227 44.16 -4.77 -56.87
CA SER A 227 44.71 -6.09 -56.45
C SER A 227 45.44 -6.03 -55.08
N THR A 228 45.53 -7.17 -54.38
CA THR A 228 46.52 -7.51 -53.31
C THR A 228 47.85 -7.98 -53.96
N PRO A 229 49.01 -8.19 -53.26
CA PRO A 229 49.14 -8.69 -51.87
C PRO A 229 50.39 -8.26 -51.03
N THR A 230 50.60 -9.02 -49.93
CA THR A 230 51.84 -9.28 -49.15
C THR A 230 52.25 -8.39 -47.97
N ASN A 231 52.53 -9.09 -46.86
CA ASN A 231 52.91 -8.70 -45.48
C ASN A 231 54.45 -8.89 -45.32
N PRO A 232 55.17 -8.26 -44.37
CA PRO A 232 55.17 -8.75 -42.97
C PRO A 232 55.34 -7.71 -41.84
N SER A 233 54.54 -7.87 -40.79
CA SER A 233 54.91 -7.80 -39.36
C SER A 233 55.72 -6.58 -38.82
N ILE A 234 55.00 -5.62 -38.21
CA ILE A 234 55.54 -4.75 -37.13
C ILE A 234 54.47 -4.70 -36.01
N PRO A 235 54.79 -4.97 -34.73
CA PRO A 235 53.83 -4.86 -33.63
C PRO A 235 53.52 -3.38 -33.30
N PRO A 236 52.26 -3.04 -32.96
CA PRO A 236 51.89 -1.66 -32.68
C PRO A 236 52.46 -1.17 -31.32
N PRO A 237 52.81 0.13 -31.19
CA PRO A 237 53.20 0.71 -29.91
C PRO A 237 52.01 0.73 -28.94
N VAL A 238 52.28 0.40 -27.68
CA VAL A 238 51.28 0.35 -26.61
C VAL A 238 50.71 1.76 -26.36
N PRO A 239 49.39 1.98 -26.43
CA PRO A 239 48.81 3.29 -26.11
C PRO A 239 49.01 3.61 -24.62
N PRO A 240 49.27 4.88 -24.25
CA PRO A 240 49.47 5.26 -22.85
C PRO A 240 48.25 4.92 -21.99
N MET A 241 48.50 4.31 -20.83
CA MET A 241 47.46 4.01 -19.85
C MET A 241 46.76 5.32 -19.44
N PRO A 242 45.41 5.39 -19.45
CA PRO A 242 44.70 6.58 -18.96
C PRO A 242 45.05 6.84 -17.49
N PRO A 243 45.09 8.11 -17.05
CA PRO A 243 45.49 8.45 -15.69
C PRO A 243 44.56 7.76 -14.69
N ARG A 244 45.15 6.98 -13.78
CA ARG A 244 44.42 6.38 -12.66
C ARG A 244 43.91 7.49 -11.76
N SER A 245 42.62 7.83 -11.87
CA SER A 245 41.92 8.61 -10.84
C SER A 245 41.77 7.75 -9.59
N SER A 246 42.84 7.70 -8.80
CA SER A 246 42.92 6.93 -7.56
C SER A 246 42.15 7.64 -6.43
N SER A 247 40.83 7.47 -6.44
CA SER A 247 40.09 7.26 -5.19
C SER A 247 39.83 5.77 -5.05
N VAL A 248 40.90 5.00 -4.83
CA VAL A 248 40.78 3.65 -4.25
C VAL A 248 40.35 3.86 -2.80
N GLN A 249 39.05 4.10 -2.60
CA GLN A 249 38.42 3.85 -1.33
C GLN A 249 38.53 2.35 -1.11
N THR A 250 39.48 1.96 -0.28
CA THR A 250 39.55 0.62 0.29
C THR A 250 38.36 0.46 1.23
N LEU A 251 37.19 0.21 0.65
CA LEU A 251 36.00 -0.20 1.39
C LEU A 251 36.41 -1.33 2.32
N SER A 252 36.11 -1.22 3.61
CA SER A 252 36.32 -2.35 4.51
C SER A 252 35.51 -3.55 4.03
N THR A 253 35.87 -4.77 4.45
CA THR A 253 35.16 -6.00 4.05
C THR A 253 33.64 -5.92 4.28
N ASN A 254 33.25 -5.10 5.26
CA ASN A 254 31.88 -4.92 5.76
C ASN A 254 31.16 -3.71 5.12
N GLU A 255 31.74 -3.09 4.09
CA GLU A 255 31.18 -1.94 3.38
C GLU A 255 30.71 -2.30 1.96
N ILE A 256 29.52 -1.81 1.61
CA ILE A 256 28.92 -1.92 0.28
C ILE A 256 28.53 -0.54 -0.22
N GLU A 257 29.27 -0.07 -1.22
CA GLU A 257 28.96 1.15 -1.95
C GLU A 257 27.95 0.88 -3.07
N VAL A 258 26.80 1.56 -2.99
CA VAL A 258 25.75 1.52 -4.01
C VAL A 258 26.02 2.64 -5.00
N ARG A 259 26.47 2.29 -6.22
CA ARG A 259 26.73 3.26 -7.30
C ARG A 259 25.72 3.21 -8.44
N ASP A 260 24.99 2.10 -8.57
CA ASP A 260 24.19 1.79 -9.74
C ASP A 260 22.85 1.16 -9.33
N ILE A 261 21.76 1.89 -9.57
CA ILE A 261 20.40 1.47 -9.22
C ILE A 261 20.04 0.14 -9.89
N GLY A 262 20.49 -0.09 -11.14
CA GLY A 262 20.25 -1.33 -11.89
C GLY A 262 21.00 -2.55 -11.35
N LYS A 263 21.80 -2.41 -10.29
CA LYS A 263 22.51 -3.50 -9.61
C LYS A 263 22.02 -3.75 -8.17
N ALA A 264 20.86 -3.20 -7.78
CA ALA A 264 20.25 -3.37 -6.45
C ALA A 264 20.26 -4.83 -5.95
N ASP A 265 19.88 -5.80 -6.79
CA ASP A 265 19.87 -7.21 -6.41
C ASP A 265 21.27 -7.75 -6.08
N LYS A 266 22.30 -7.37 -6.85
CA LYS A 266 23.69 -7.78 -6.60
C LYS A 266 24.20 -7.25 -5.27
N TYR A 267 23.85 -6.01 -4.92
CA TYR A 267 24.16 -5.46 -3.61
C TYR A 267 23.40 -6.19 -2.49
N SER A 268 22.13 -6.55 -2.70
CA SER A 268 21.35 -7.28 -1.68
C SER A 268 21.88 -8.69 -1.43
N VAL A 269 22.27 -9.42 -2.48
CA VAL A 269 22.91 -10.74 -2.36
C VAL A 269 24.24 -10.63 -1.64
N ARG A 270 25.10 -9.66 -1.99
CA ARG A 270 26.38 -9.43 -1.29
C ARG A 270 26.18 -9.08 0.18
N ALA A 271 25.19 -8.25 0.51
CA ALA A 271 24.87 -7.86 1.87
C ALA A 271 24.40 -9.06 2.71
N LEU A 272 23.50 -9.88 2.17
CA LEU A 272 23.04 -11.11 2.82
C LEU A 272 24.15 -12.14 2.98
N ASP A 273 25.07 -12.25 2.02
CA ASP A 273 26.18 -13.19 2.07
C ASP A 273 27.19 -12.84 3.17
N LEU A 274 27.56 -11.55 3.29
CA LEU A 274 28.35 -11.06 4.41
C LEU A 274 27.65 -11.28 5.76
N LEU A 275 26.34 -11.06 5.81
CA LEU A 275 25.53 -11.27 7.02
C LEU A 275 25.47 -12.74 7.48
N LYS A 276 25.80 -13.73 6.64
CA LYS A 276 25.92 -15.14 7.08
C LYS A 276 27.05 -15.36 8.08
N ASP A 277 28.06 -14.49 8.13
CA ASP A 277 29.10 -14.55 9.15
C ASP A 277 28.54 -14.09 10.50
N ASP A 278 28.54 -14.98 11.49
CA ASP A 278 28.11 -14.68 12.86
C ASP A 278 29.10 -13.86 13.68
N GLY A 279 30.35 -13.72 13.20
CA GLY A 279 31.29 -12.72 13.70
C GLY A 279 30.99 -11.29 13.21
N LEU A 280 30.12 -11.10 12.21
CA LEU A 280 29.83 -9.79 11.64
C LEU A 280 28.90 -8.96 12.54
N LEU A 281 29.49 -8.09 13.35
CA LEU A 281 28.76 -7.19 14.26
C LEU A 281 27.91 -6.14 13.53
N PHE A 282 28.40 -5.58 12.42
CA PHE A 282 27.65 -4.63 11.59
C PHE A 282 28.13 -4.61 10.13
N LEU A 283 27.21 -4.25 9.24
CA LEU A 283 27.40 -3.99 7.81
C LEU A 283 27.06 -2.52 7.51
N VAL A 284 27.80 -1.88 6.60
CA VAL A 284 27.55 -0.50 6.17
C VAL A 284 27.17 -0.46 4.69
N LEU A 285 25.98 0.08 4.39
CA LEU A 285 25.55 0.43 3.05
C LEU A 285 25.74 1.93 2.84
N LEU A 286 26.42 2.34 1.77
CA LEU A 286 26.75 3.76 1.56
C LEU A 286 26.53 4.18 0.11
N GLY A 287 26.13 5.43 -0.10
CA GLY A 287 25.89 5.99 -1.44
C GLY A 287 25.69 7.50 -1.42
N SER A 288 25.83 8.13 -2.59
CA SER A 288 25.82 9.59 -2.75
C SER A 288 25.11 10.05 -4.03
N GLY A 289 24.44 11.20 -3.96
CA GLY A 289 23.61 11.72 -5.05
C GLY A 289 22.33 10.90 -5.27
N PRO A 290 21.94 10.59 -6.52
CA PRO A 290 20.61 10.04 -6.85
C PRO A 290 20.34 8.63 -6.30
N VAL A 291 21.37 7.90 -5.87
CA VAL A 291 21.23 6.57 -5.26
C VAL A 291 20.76 6.61 -3.80
N VAL A 292 20.77 7.77 -3.12
CA VAL A 292 20.51 7.86 -1.67
C VAL A 292 19.18 7.20 -1.23
N PRO A 293 18.02 7.43 -1.89
CA PRO A 293 16.78 6.71 -1.56
C PRO A 293 16.89 5.18 -1.75
N HIS A 294 17.66 4.75 -2.75
CA HIS A 294 17.88 3.33 -3.06
C HIS A 294 18.77 2.64 -2.04
N VAL A 295 19.68 3.35 -1.36
CA VAL A 295 20.47 2.81 -0.24
C VAL A 295 19.55 2.46 0.94
N VAL A 296 18.57 3.31 1.24
CA VAL A 296 17.59 3.05 2.32
C VAL A 296 16.69 1.86 1.97
N ALA A 297 16.12 1.84 0.76
CA ALA A 297 15.30 0.72 0.30
C ALA A 297 16.08 -0.61 0.26
N LEU A 298 17.36 -0.57 -0.12
CA LEU A 298 18.25 -1.72 -0.07
C LEU A 298 18.47 -2.22 1.38
N ALA A 299 18.68 -1.31 2.34
CA ALA A 299 18.86 -1.66 3.75
C ALA A 299 17.63 -2.39 4.31
N GLU A 300 16.44 -1.89 4.01
CA GLU A 300 15.17 -2.50 4.42
C GLU A 300 14.96 -3.87 3.76
N LYS A 301 15.26 -4.01 2.46
CA LYS A 301 15.22 -5.29 1.73
C LYS A 301 16.13 -6.33 2.37
N VAL A 302 17.39 -5.96 2.66
CA VAL A 302 18.37 -6.84 3.31
C VAL A 302 17.93 -7.23 4.72
N LYS A 303 17.50 -6.26 5.55
CA LYS A 303 16.99 -6.53 6.91
C LYS A 303 15.80 -7.49 6.88
N ARG A 304 14.82 -7.26 5.99
CA ARG A 304 13.63 -8.12 5.82
C ARG A 304 13.99 -9.53 5.38
N GLN A 305 14.91 -9.67 4.42
CA GLN A 305 15.38 -10.97 3.95
C GLN A 305 16.17 -11.72 5.02
N ARG A 306 17.04 -11.05 5.79
CA ARG A 306 17.77 -11.67 6.92
C ARG A 306 16.80 -12.23 7.97
N TYR A 307 15.84 -11.42 8.40
CA TYR A 307 14.82 -11.83 9.37
C TYR A 307 14.01 -13.03 8.86
N LYS A 308 13.55 -13.02 7.59
CA LYS A 308 12.82 -14.16 7.00
C LYS A 308 13.65 -15.45 6.94
N THR A 309 14.97 -15.36 6.70
CA THR A 309 15.85 -16.54 6.54
C THR A 309 16.36 -17.10 7.86
N SER A 310 16.51 -16.28 8.90
CA SER A 310 17.23 -16.66 10.14
C SER A 310 16.53 -16.28 11.45
N GLY A 311 15.43 -15.53 11.41
CA GLY A 311 14.80 -14.93 12.60
C GLY A 311 15.59 -13.77 13.23
N GLU A 312 16.78 -13.44 12.71
CA GLU A 312 17.64 -12.40 13.28
C GLU A 312 17.11 -10.99 13.00
N GLU A 313 16.87 -10.22 14.06
CA GLU A 313 16.49 -8.82 13.96
C GLU A 313 17.73 -7.91 13.96
N LEU A 314 18.04 -7.31 12.82
CA LEU A 314 19.10 -6.30 12.70
C LEU A 314 18.61 -4.92 13.12
N MET A 315 19.37 -4.21 13.95
CA MET A 315 19.19 -2.79 14.22
C MET A 315 19.64 -1.96 13.01
N GLN A 316 18.93 -0.87 12.72
CA GLN A 316 19.23 0.03 11.61
C GLN A 316 19.52 1.43 12.12
N TYR A 317 20.67 1.99 11.71
CA TYR A 317 21.07 3.36 12.02
C TYR A 317 21.39 4.11 10.73
N ILE A 318 21.14 5.42 10.73
CA ILE A 318 21.37 6.30 9.58
C ILE A 318 22.30 7.44 10.00
N ASP A 319 23.34 7.67 9.21
CA ASP A 319 24.20 8.85 9.22
C ASP A 319 24.02 9.55 7.87
N ASP A 320 23.40 10.72 7.91
CA ASP A 320 23.10 11.58 6.75
C ASP A 320 24.19 12.65 6.52
N GLY A 321 25.34 12.54 7.20
CA GLY A 321 26.40 13.54 7.18
C GLY A 321 26.06 14.84 7.91
N GLY A 322 24.97 14.87 8.68
CA GLY A 322 24.54 16.06 9.43
C GLY A 322 23.68 17.02 8.61
N ALA A 323 22.91 16.53 7.65
CA ALA A 323 21.99 17.35 6.84
C ALA A 323 21.08 18.21 7.74
N GLU A 324 21.12 19.54 7.54
CA GLU A 324 20.30 20.45 8.33
C GLU A 324 18.83 20.37 7.94
N LEU A 325 17.97 20.50 8.95
CA LEU A 325 16.54 20.68 8.75
C LEU A 325 16.31 22.04 8.09
N SER A 326 15.98 22.06 6.80
CA SER A 326 15.48 23.28 6.17
C SER A 326 14.23 23.78 6.90
N SER A 327 14.05 25.09 7.02
CA SER A 327 13.01 25.74 7.85
C SER A 327 11.57 25.65 7.31
N LEU A 328 11.29 24.67 6.43
CA LEU A 328 9.97 24.12 6.15
C LEU A 328 10.07 22.61 6.40
N ASP A 329 9.01 21.97 6.93
CA ASP A 329 8.93 20.56 7.40
C ASP A 329 9.19 19.45 6.34
N LYS A 330 9.82 19.77 5.20
CA LYS A 330 10.29 18.83 4.20
C LYS A 330 11.75 18.49 4.48
N TYR A 331 12.01 17.25 4.88
CA TYR A 331 13.37 16.72 5.03
C TYR A 331 14.06 16.74 3.66
N ALA A 332 15.08 17.59 3.51
CA ALA A 332 15.89 17.65 2.29
C ALA A 332 16.65 16.33 2.12
N THR A 333 16.53 15.69 0.95
CA THR A 333 17.25 14.44 0.67
C THR A 333 18.75 14.68 0.79
N PRO A 334 19.47 13.97 1.69
CA PRO A 334 20.89 14.23 1.91
C PRO A 334 21.71 13.86 0.66
N SER A 335 22.81 14.58 0.44
CA SER A 335 23.70 14.36 -0.71
C SER A 335 24.53 13.08 -0.59
N SER A 336 24.64 12.52 0.61
CA SER A 336 25.23 11.21 0.88
C SER A 336 24.60 10.58 2.12
N ILE A 337 24.54 9.25 2.17
CA ILE A 337 24.01 8.51 3.30
C ILE A 337 24.90 7.31 3.62
N LYS A 338 25.02 6.99 4.91
CA LYS A 338 25.48 5.69 5.40
C LYS A 338 24.36 5.07 6.22
N VAL A 339 23.97 3.86 5.87
CA VAL A 339 23.00 3.05 6.61
C VAL A 339 23.74 1.86 7.20
N TYR A 340 23.71 1.76 8.52
CA TYR A 340 24.34 0.69 9.27
C TYR A 340 23.28 -0.36 9.64
N LEU A 341 23.54 -1.61 9.29
CA LEU A 341 22.77 -2.76 9.74
C LEU A 341 23.61 -3.51 10.78
N SER A 342 23.15 -3.57 12.03
CA SER A 342 23.96 -3.99 13.18
C SER A 342 23.27 -5.04 14.04
N ARG A 343 24.04 -6.01 14.54
CA ARG A 343 23.64 -6.95 15.59
C ARG A 343 23.80 -6.34 17.00
N ILE A 344 24.60 -5.28 17.14
CA ILE A 344 24.88 -4.58 18.41
C ILE A 344 24.32 -3.16 18.44
N GLU A 345 24.09 -2.62 19.63
CA GLU A 345 23.66 -1.24 19.80
C GLU A 345 24.81 -0.27 19.50
N MET A 346 24.61 0.68 18.58
CA MET A 346 25.67 1.59 18.10
C MET A 346 25.43 3.07 18.43
N ARG A 347 24.51 3.37 19.37
CA ARG A 347 24.12 4.76 19.69
C ARG A 347 25.29 5.64 20.11
N ASP A 348 26.25 5.08 20.86
CA ASP A 348 27.41 5.80 21.39
C ASP A 348 28.62 5.85 20.43
N ILE A 349 28.51 5.18 19.28
CA ILE A 349 29.62 4.98 18.31
C ILE A 349 29.44 5.86 17.07
N LEU A 350 28.21 6.27 16.75
CA LEU A 350 27.87 6.99 15.52
C LEU A 350 27.95 8.51 15.71
N PRO A 351 28.85 9.22 15.01
CA PRO A 351 29.17 10.62 15.31
C PRO A 351 28.00 11.60 15.07
N ASN A 352 27.07 11.27 14.17
CA ASN A 352 25.94 12.12 13.78
C ASN A 352 24.57 11.56 14.17
N TYR A 353 24.50 10.48 14.96
CA TYR A 353 23.21 9.85 15.27
C TYR A 353 22.37 10.74 16.19
N LYS A 354 21.37 11.41 15.61
CA LYS A 354 20.34 12.14 16.37
C LYS A 354 19.27 11.13 16.84
N PRO A 355 19.20 10.77 18.13
CA PRO A 355 18.16 9.87 18.61
C PRO A 355 16.80 10.54 18.43
N ARG A 356 15.96 10.02 17.52
CA ARG A 356 14.52 10.28 17.63
C ARG A 356 14.08 9.67 18.95
N HIS A 357 13.71 10.51 19.92
CA HIS A 357 13.10 10.04 21.15
C HIS A 357 11.76 9.39 20.83
N ALA A 358 11.78 8.08 20.53
CA ALA A 358 10.64 7.23 20.72
C ALA A 358 10.24 7.38 22.19
N LYS A 359 9.11 8.05 22.44
CA LYS A 359 8.52 8.09 23.78
C LYS A 359 8.36 6.63 24.20
N LYS A 360 9.00 6.24 25.31
CA LYS A 360 8.74 4.93 25.90
C LYS A 360 7.22 4.83 26.08
N PRO A 361 6.56 3.75 25.62
CA PRO A 361 5.16 3.57 25.96
C PRO A 361 5.07 3.51 27.49
N ASP A 362 4.20 4.32 28.08
CA ASP A 362 3.98 4.31 29.52
C ASP A 362 3.54 2.90 29.93
N LEU A 363 4.42 2.21 30.67
CA LEU A 363 4.11 0.94 31.30
C LEU A 363 3.03 1.20 32.36
N ARG A 364 1.77 1.06 31.98
CA ARG A 364 0.66 1.10 32.94
C ARG A 364 0.91 0.04 34.02
N PRO A 365 0.81 0.39 35.31
CA PRO A 365 0.97 -0.58 36.39
C PRO A 365 -0.12 -1.67 36.28
N PRO A 366 0.15 -2.90 36.76
CA PRO A 366 -0.78 -4.02 36.63
C PRO A 366 -2.07 -3.73 37.42
N ILE A 367 -3.21 -3.89 36.73
CA ILE A 367 -4.54 -3.73 37.34
C ILE A 367 -4.83 -4.95 38.21
N VAL A 368 -4.82 -4.76 39.53
CA VAL A 368 -5.29 -5.77 40.50
C VAL A 368 -6.82 -5.70 40.56
N PHE A 369 -7.49 -6.84 40.36
CA PHE A 369 -8.95 -6.96 40.40
C PHE A 369 -9.46 -7.47 41.76
N GLY A 370 -10.50 -6.82 42.29
CA GLY A 370 -11.20 -7.17 43.54
C GLY A 370 -11.06 -6.05 44.60
N SER A 371 -12.10 -5.64 45.33
CA SER A 371 -13.49 -6.13 45.42
C SER A 371 -14.47 -4.99 45.74
N SER A 372 -15.77 -5.22 45.49
CA SER A 372 -16.87 -4.26 45.66
C SER A 372 -17.24 -3.92 47.12
N SER A 373 -17.58 -2.66 47.40
CA SER A 373 -18.67 -2.32 48.34
C SER A 373 -19.17 -0.87 48.19
N ALA A 374 -20.46 -0.69 48.46
CA ALA A 374 -21.30 0.44 48.09
C ALA A 374 -21.27 1.70 49.01
N LYS A 375 -21.88 2.78 48.45
CA LYS A 375 -22.73 3.81 49.09
C LYS A 375 -22.15 4.99 49.92
N SER A 376 -22.76 6.15 49.58
CA SER A 376 -23.26 7.24 50.44
C SER A 376 -22.32 8.28 51.08
N SER A 377 -22.39 9.49 50.51
CA SER A 377 -22.67 10.81 51.16
C SER A 377 -21.89 11.27 52.41
N GLY A 378 -21.31 12.48 52.32
CA GLY A 378 -21.26 13.41 53.47
C GLY A 378 -19.95 14.23 53.57
N PRO A 379 -19.98 15.56 53.86
CA PRO A 379 -18.85 16.44 53.52
C PRO A 379 -18.25 17.29 54.67
N ALA A 380 -17.02 17.79 54.47
CA ALA A 380 -16.37 18.94 55.13
C ALA A 380 -15.00 19.22 54.45
N ALA A 381 -14.41 20.43 54.38
CA ALA A 381 -14.89 21.81 54.61
C ALA A 381 -13.87 22.85 54.05
N ALA A 382 -14.30 24.13 53.97
CA ALA A 382 -13.50 25.36 53.83
C ALA A 382 -12.83 25.64 52.44
N SER A 383 -12.72 26.88 51.94
CA SER A 383 -12.86 28.22 52.57
C SER A 383 -13.48 29.28 51.61
N ALA A 384 -14.13 30.32 52.18
CA ALA A 384 -14.27 31.74 51.76
C ALA A 384 -14.51 32.10 50.25
N GLU A 385 -15.28 33.12 49.83
CA GLU A 385 -16.14 34.17 50.41
C GLU A 385 -16.87 34.89 49.23
N SER A 386 -17.84 35.82 49.33
CA SER A 386 -18.67 36.38 50.41
C SER A 386 -19.93 37.06 49.83
N SER A 387 -20.86 37.51 50.69
CA SER A 387 -21.99 38.44 50.41
C SER A 387 -23.13 37.95 49.48
N ALA A 388 -24.40 38.39 49.61
CA ALA A 388 -25.20 38.90 50.74
C ALA A 388 -26.71 38.94 50.36
N VAL A 389 -27.59 39.22 51.34
CA VAL A 389 -28.99 39.75 51.18
C VAL A 389 -30.16 38.78 50.84
N SER A 390 -30.83 38.35 51.92
CA SER A 390 -32.29 38.46 52.20
C SER A 390 -33.42 37.80 51.37
N LYS A 391 -34.15 36.95 52.13
CA LYS A 391 -35.63 36.98 52.41
C LYS A 391 -36.65 36.25 51.50
N LYS A 392 -37.56 35.58 52.25
CA LYS A 392 -38.98 35.23 51.99
C LYS A 392 -39.31 34.00 51.12
N THR A 393 -39.57 32.91 51.82
CA THR A 393 -40.70 31.98 51.64
C THR A 393 -42.06 32.67 51.92
N PRO A 394 -43.22 32.00 51.82
CA PRO A 394 -43.66 30.87 50.93
C PRO A 394 -45.00 31.20 50.21
N VAL A 395 -45.66 30.22 49.56
CA VAL A 395 -47.09 29.80 49.74
C VAL A 395 -47.79 29.25 48.47
N GLU A 396 -48.30 28.02 48.63
CA GLU A 396 -49.52 27.32 48.10
C GLU A 396 -50.05 27.32 46.65
N SER A 397 -50.73 26.18 46.42
CA SER A 397 -51.81 25.83 45.47
C SER A 397 -51.35 25.34 44.09
N GLU A 398 -51.56 24.07 43.69
CA GLU A 398 -52.72 23.14 43.74
C GLU A 398 -53.68 23.33 42.54
N ASN A 399 -54.30 22.22 42.12
CA ASN A 399 -54.97 21.96 40.83
C ASN A 399 -54.05 21.97 39.58
N GLY A 400 -54.26 21.08 38.60
CA GLY A 400 -55.22 19.97 38.53
C GLY A 400 -55.61 19.62 37.10
N GLY A 401 -56.00 18.37 36.87
CA GLY A 401 -56.82 17.99 35.71
C GLY A 401 -56.10 17.68 34.39
N GLY A 402 -56.02 16.38 34.07
CA GLY A 402 -56.78 15.85 32.92
C GLY A 402 -56.14 15.79 31.53
N GLY A 403 -56.11 14.57 30.98
CA GLY A 403 -56.80 14.32 29.71
C GLY A 403 -55.96 13.96 28.47
N GLY A 404 -56.27 12.79 27.89
CA GLY A 404 -56.21 12.55 26.44
C GLY A 404 -54.85 12.08 25.90
N LEU A 405 -54.62 10.78 25.61
CA LEU A 405 -55.16 9.93 24.52
C LEU A 405 -54.59 10.21 23.12
N PHE A 406 -53.78 9.24 22.62
CA PHE A 406 -53.68 8.74 21.23
C PHE A 406 -53.32 9.78 20.12
N ALA A 407 -52.80 9.40 18.93
CA ALA A 407 -52.91 8.12 18.23
C ALA A 407 -51.64 7.71 17.46
N ARG A 408 -51.73 6.49 16.92
CA ARG A 408 -50.66 5.70 16.29
C ARG A 408 -51.15 5.24 14.91
N PHE A 409 -50.51 5.70 13.85
CA PHE A 409 -50.58 5.14 12.50
C PHE A 409 -49.19 5.32 11.86
N GLY A 410 -48.59 4.37 11.14
CA GLY A 410 -49.06 3.01 10.83
C GLY A 410 -49.46 2.82 9.38
N PHE A 411 -48.50 3.04 8.45
CA PHE A 411 -48.21 2.18 7.31
C PHE A 411 -46.73 2.37 6.91
#